data_AF-A0A536IAI3-F1
#
_entry.id   AF-A0A536IAI3-F1
#
_cell.length_a   1.000
_cell.length_b   1.000
_cell.length_c   1.000
_cell.angle_alpha   90.00
_cell.angle_beta   90.00
_cell.angle_gamma   90.00
#
_symmetry.space_group_name_H-M   'P 1'
#
loop_
_entity.id
_entity.type
_entity.pdbx_description
1 polymer ?
#
loop_
_entity_poly.entity_id
_entity_poly.type
_entity_poly.pdbx_seq_one_letter_code
_entity_poly.pdbx_strand_id
1 'polypeptide(L)'
;MRNRPAVFLGAGVVGVAALLLGQAWDFYLHAVDPTLAHREGLFTVTNPGHVLLGVGLILVVVGVLGAAYSHLPIGSWWRRGFLAGFLVLTAVSGVTAGWAASIELSARQRLIAADQHAVAATHQAPVTSGAHAGSTPISVTAAQLEAAARLFEQTKAAAQKYRDLRTAIAAGYQPMEPPGLEIDHYVNRAYFTDADILNPQRIQSLIYYNSSKGPVLIGAMYIMPRWGIPGPEIGGALTSWHHHDDLCYDKKTNMVVAFAGLSLDDRAGWSRSCPPGTSKQDTPDMLHVWMIDNPNGPFDSDMDPADVPAIVASSARN
;
A
#
# COMPACT_ATOMS: atom_id res chain seq x y z
N MET A 1 51.40 31.52 8.61
CA MET A 1 49.98 31.16 8.36
C MET A 1 49.85 30.10 7.24
N ARG A 2 50.54 28.95 7.33
CA ARG A 2 50.79 28.06 6.17
C ARG A 2 49.87 26.82 6.05
N ASN A 3 48.98 26.56 7.02
CA ASN A 3 48.24 25.28 7.07
C ASN A 3 46.71 25.40 7.02
N ARG A 4 46.16 26.62 6.85
CA ARG A 4 44.70 26.85 6.78
C ARG A 4 43.97 25.97 5.75
N PRO A 5 44.51 25.71 4.55
CA PRO A 5 43.77 24.89 3.58
C PRO A 5 43.75 23.40 3.90
N ALA A 6 44.82 22.87 4.51
CA ALA A 6 44.85 21.49 4.96
C ALA A 6 43.79 21.22 6.04
N VAL A 7 43.49 22.22 6.88
CA VAL A 7 42.43 22.14 7.89
C VAL A 7 41.04 22.06 7.24
N PHE A 8 40.79 22.87 6.20
CA PHE A 8 39.49 22.85 5.51
C PHE A 8 39.28 21.59 4.67
N LEU A 9 40.32 21.13 3.98
CA LEU A 9 40.27 19.84 3.28
C LEU A 9 40.08 18.67 4.26
N GLY A 10 40.77 18.72 5.41
CA GLY A 10 40.57 17.74 6.49
C GLY A 10 39.13 17.74 7.02
N ALA A 11 38.54 18.92 7.25
CA ALA A 11 37.13 19.03 7.65
C ALA A 11 36.18 18.45 6.59
N GLY A 12 36.46 18.69 5.31
CA GLY A 12 35.67 18.11 4.21
C GLY A 12 35.75 16.58 4.17
N VAL A 13 36.95 16.01 4.32
CA VAL A 13 37.15 14.55 4.34
C VAL A 13 36.45 13.91 5.54
N VAL A 14 36.57 14.51 6.74
CA VAL A 14 35.85 14.04 7.93
C VAL A 14 34.34 14.15 7.73
N GLY A 15 33.87 15.21 7.07
CA GLY A 15 32.45 15.37 6.73
C GLY A 15 31.93 14.28 5.80
N VAL A 16 32.68 13.94 4.74
CA VAL A 16 32.32 12.82 3.83
C VAL A 16 32.30 11.49 4.58
N ALA A 17 33.28 11.23 5.45
CA ALA A 17 33.30 10.01 6.25
C ALA A 17 32.08 9.92 7.18
N ALA A 18 31.70 11.04 7.83
CA ALA A 18 30.50 11.10 8.66
C ALA A 18 29.22 10.89 7.86
N LEU A 19 29.11 11.40 6.63
CA LEU A 19 27.98 11.15 5.74
C LEU A 19 27.85 9.66 5.39
N LEU A 20 28.95 9.02 4.98
CA LEU A 20 28.94 7.61 4.59
C LEU A 20 28.63 6.69 5.78
N LEU A 21 29.20 6.99 6.95
CA LEU A 21 28.91 6.25 8.18
C LEU A 21 27.47 6.48 8.65
N GLY A 22 26.98 7.72 8.58
CA GLY A 22 25.60 8.06 8.91
C GLY A 22 24.61 7.31 8.01
N GLN A 23 24.88 7.26 6.70
CA GLN A 23 24.03 6.53 5.75
C GLN A 23 24.03 5.02 5.99
N ALA A 24 25.21 4.43 6.21
CA ALA A 24 25.32 2.99 6.48
C ALA A 24 24.62 2.61 7.78
N TRP A 25 24.73 3.47 8.80
CA TRP A 25 24.07 3.27 10.09
C TRP A 25 22.55 3.39 9.98
N ASP A 26 22.08 4.39 9.24
CA ASP A 26 20.65 4.60 8.97
C ASP A 26 20.03 3.40 8.24
N PHE A 27 20.70 2.92 7.17
CA PHE A 27 20.28 1.71 6.47
C PHE A 27 20.25 0.48 7.36
N TYR A 28 21.25 0.32 8.24
CA TYR A 28 21.26 -0.77 9.21
C TYR A 28 20.07 -0.69 10.17
N LEU A 29 19.78 0.49 10.72
CA LEU A 29 18.65 0.67 11.63
C LEU A 29 17.30 0.39 10.95
N HIS A 30 17.11 0.86 9.72
CA HIS A 30 15.91 0.56 8.94
C HIS A 30 15.81 -0.90 8.47
N ALA A 31 16.95 -1.58 8.27
CA ALA A 31 16.96 -3.00 7.96
C ALA A 31 16.62 -3.87 9.19
N VAL A 32 17.09 -3.46 10.37
CA VAL A 32 16.79 -4.16 11.64
C VAL A 32 15.37 -3.87 12.11
N ASP A 33 14.88 -2.65 11.92
CA ASP A 33 13.52 -2.25 12.25
C ASP A 33 12.89 -1.41 11.12
N PRO A 34 12.16 -2.06 10.20
CA PRO A 34 11.46 -1.37 9.12
C PRO A 34 10.39 -0.38 9.62
N THR A 35 9.89 -0.53 10.85
CA THR A 35 8.87 0.35 11.43
C THR A 35 9.44 1.70 11.88
N LEU A 36 10.78 1.84 11.93
CA LEU A 36 11.45 3.10 12.26
C LEU A 36 11.08 4.23 11.29
N ALA A 37 10.84 3.90 10.02
CA ALA A 37 10.42 4.85 8.97
C ALA A 37 9.08 5.56 9.26
N HIS A 38 8.26 4.99 10.15
CA HIS A 38 6.96 5.54 10.52
C HIS A 38 7.01 6.33 11.84
N ARG A 39 8.09 6.18 12.62
CA ARG A 39 8.27 6.83 13.92
C ARG A 39 9.23 8.02 13.87
N GLU A 40 10.14 8.01 12.91
CA GLU A 40 11.15 9.05 12.74
C GLU A 40 10.80 9.93 11.54
N GLY A 41 10.94 11.24 11.71
CA GLY A 41 10.90 12.20 10.61
C GLY A 41 12.31 12.43 10.05
N LEU A 42 12.39 13.17 8.95
CA LEU A 42 13.64 13.45 8.22
C LEU A 42 14.74 14.15 9.05
N PHE A 43 14.38 14.74 10.20
CA PHE A 43 15.30 15.47 11.10
C PHE A 43 15.31 14.93 12.53
N THR A 44 14.86 13.70 12.75
CA THR A 44 14.81 13.15 14.10
C THR A 44 16.22 12.90 14.65
N VAL A 45 16.57 13.62 15.71
CA VAL A 45 17.91 13.58 16.34
C VAL A 45 18.15 12.36 17.24
N THR A 46 17.13 11.53 17.49
CA THR A 46 17.29 10.27 18.22
C THR A 46 17.92 9.18 17.37
N ASN A 47 17.85 9.30 16.04
CA ASN A 47 18.55 8.42 15.12
C ASN A 47 20.00 8.89 14.94
N PRO A 48 21.01 8.12 15.39
CA PRO A 48 22.41 8.50 15.27
C PRO A 48 22.87 8.63 13.80
N GLY A 49 22.22 7.93 12.87
CA GLY A 49 22.45 8.05 11.43
C GLY A 49 22.10 9.45 10.92
N HIS A 50 20.91 9.97 11.26
CA HIS A 50 20.49 11.33 10.91
C HIS A 50 21.43 12.41 11.49
N VAL A 51 21.87 12.24 12.73
CA VAL A 51 22.80 13.17 13.37
C VAL A 51 24.15 13.19 12.63
N LEU A 52 24.69 12.02 12.29
CA LEU A 52 25.93 11.91 11.52
C LEU A 52 25.80 12.52 10.12
N LEU A 53 24.65 12.31 9.46
CA LEU A 53 24.37 12.92 8.17
C LEU A 53 24.34 14.46 8.25
N GLY A 54 23.65 15.00 9.25
CA GLY A 54 23.58 16.45 9.47
C GLY A 54 24.94 17.08 9.78
N VAL A 55 25.70 16.48 10.71
CA VAL A 55 27.05 16.93 11.07
C VAL A 55 28.01 16.81 9.89
N GLY A 56 27.94 15.69 9.15
CA GLY A 56 28.75 15.44 7.97
C GLY A 56 28.52 16.49 6.88
N LEU A 57 27.26 16.83 6.61
CA LEU A 57 26.89 17.88 5.65
C LEU A 57 27.48 19.24 6.04
N ILE A 58 27.38 19.63 7.32
CA ILE A 58 27.94 20.88 7.83
C ILE A 58 29.47 20.91 7.62
N LEU A 59 30.16 19.82 7.92
CA LEU A 59 31.62 19.73 7.78
C LEU A 59 32.08 19.78 6.33
N VAL A 60 31.35 19.12 5.41
CA VAL A 60 31.61 19.21 3.96
C VAL A 60 31.45 20.66 3.49
N VAL A 61 30.35 21.32 3.87
CA VAL A 61 30.09 22.72 3.50
C VAL A 61 31.21 23.63 4.01
N VAL A 62 31.57 23.55 5.30
CA VAL A 62 32.65 24.35 5.89
C VAL A 62 33.99 24.07 5.22
N GLY A 63 34.28 22.80 4.92
CA GLY A 63 35.52 22.38 4.28
C GLY A 63 35.64 22.90 2.84
N VAL A 64 34.60 22.74 2.04
CA VAL A 64 34.57 23.20 0.64
C VAL A 64 34.65 24.72 0.58
N LEU A 65 33.88 25.44 1.42
CA LEU A 65 33.91 26.90 1.45
C LEU A 65 35.25 27.45 1.93
N GLY A 66 35.80 26.88 2.99
CA GLY A 66 37.08 27.33 3.53
C GLY A 66 38.24 27.05 2.57
N ALA A 67 38.20 25.93 1.86
CA ALA A 67 39.16 25.61 0.80
C ALA A 67 39.02 26.55 -0.40
N ALA A 68 37.80 26.78 -0.90
CA ALA A 68 37.55 27.70 -2.01
C ALA A 68 37.97 29.15 -1.66
N TYR A 69 37.63 29.63 -0.47
CA TYR A 69 37.98 30.97 -0.02
C TYR A 69 39.50 31.18 0.13
N SER A 70 40.23 30.12 0.52
CA SER A 70 41.68 30.19 0.71
C SER A 70 42.50 30.05 -0.58
N HIS A 71 41.95 29.39 -1.63
CA HIS A 71 42.71 29.06 -2.84
C HIS A 71 42.31 29.77 -4.13
N LEU A 72 41.14 30.40 -4.21
CA LEU A 72 40.72 31.06 -5.45
C LEU A 72 41.56 32.35 -5.70
N PRO A 73 42.35 32.43 -6.80
CA PRO A 73 43.16 33.61 -7.15
C PRO A 73 42.28 34.69 -7.80
N ILE A 74 41.16 35.02 -7.17
CA ILE A 74 40.13 35.89 -7.74
C ILE A 74 39.99 37.12 -6.84
N GLY A 75 39.83 38.30 -7.45
CA GLY A 75 39.69 39.58 -6.76
C GLY A 75 38.59 39.60 -5.69
N SER A 76 38.73 40.49 -4.71
CA SER A 76 37.88 40.56 -3.51
C SER A 76 36.38 40.65 -3.81
N TRP A 77 36.01 41.24 -4.95
CA TRP A 77 34.62 41.39 -5.40
C TRP A 77 33.98 40.05 -5.81
N TRP A 78 34.72 39.21 -6.54
CA TRP A 78 34.26 37.87 -6.92
C TRP A 78 34.22 36.90 -5.74
N ARG A 79 35.12 37.04 -4.76
CA ARG A 79 35.05 36.27 -3.50
C ARG A 79 33.78 36.58 -2.72
N ARG A 80 33.37 37.86 -2.67
CA ARG A 80 32.10 38.28 -2.06
C ARG A 80 30.89 37.75 -2.84
N GLY A 81 30.95 37.76 -4.17
CA GLY A 81 29.91 37.18 -5.03
C GLY A 81 29.73 35.67 -4.81
N PHE A 82 30.82 34.92 -4.69
CA PHE A 82 30.78 33.48 -4.39
C PHE A 82 30.17 33.19 -3.02
N LEU A 83 30.59 33.94 -1.98
CA LEU A 83 30.02 33.81 -0.63
C LEU A 83 28.53 34.17 -0.58
N ALA A 84 28.12 35.22 -1.28
CA ALA A 84 26.72 35.64 -1.37
C ALA A 84 25.87 34.59 -2.12
N GLY A 85 26.36 34.09 -3.25
CA GLY A 85 25.66 33.04 -4.01
C GLY A 85 25.51 31.75 -3.20
N PHE A 86 26.53 31.37 -2.44
CA PHE A 86 26.44 30.22 -1.55
C PHE A 86 25.45 30.42 -0.40
N LEU A 87 25.50 31.57 0.28
CA LEU A 87 24.54 31.93 1.34
C LEU A 87 23.09 31.91 0.82
N VAL A 88 22.86 32.39 -0.40
CA VAL A 88 21.55 32.31 -1.06
C VAL A 88 21.15 30.86 -1.30
N LEU A 89 22.04 30.02 -1.83
CA LEU A 89 21.78 28.59 -2.01
C LEU A 89 21.48 27.87 -0.69
N THR A 90 22.20 28.18 0.38
CA THR A 90 21.94 27.59 1.71
C THR A 90 20.62 28.07 2.28
N ALA A 91 20.29 29.36 2.15
CA ALA A 91 19.01 29.90 2.57
C ALA A 91 17.85 29.30 1.78
N VAL A 92 17.98 29.17 0.45
CA VAL A 92 16.98 28.53 -0.42
C VAL A 92 16.80 27.06 -0.04
N SER A 93 17.88 26.31 0.18
CA SER A 93 17.81 24.93 0.64
C SER A 93 17.21 24.79 2.03
N GLY A 94 17.46 25.73 2.93
CA GLY A 94 16.84 25.78 4.26
C GLY A 94 15.36 26.10 4.19
N VAL A 95 14.94 26.97 3.27
CA VAL A 95 13.53 27.29 3.02
C VAL A 95 12.80 26.10 2.40
N THR A 96 13.40 25.37 1.45
CA THR A 96 12.79 24.15 0.89
C THR A 96 12.69 23.04 1.93
N ALA A 97 13.72 22.84 2.76
CA ALA A 97 13.69 21.89 3.87
C ALA A 97 12.66 22.29 4.95
N GLY A 98 12.58 23.58 5.28
CA GLY A 98 11.57 24.12 6.20
C GLY A 98 10.15 24.00 5.65
N TRP A 99 9.96 24.18 4.35
CA TRP A 99 8.68 23.94 3.69
C TRP A 99 8.30 22.47 3.71
N ALA A 100 9.22 21.56 3.40
CA ALA A 100 9.00 20.11 3.52
C ALA A 100 8.66 19.68 4.96
N ALA A 101 9.39 20.20 5.96
CA ALA A 101 9.11 19.97 7.38
C ALA A 101 7.76 20.56 7.81
N SER A 102 7.33 21.69 7.22
CA SER A 102 6.01 22.28 7.49
C SER A 102 4.87 21.45 6.89
N ILE A 103 5.09 20.79 5.75
CA ILE A 103 4.14 19.84 5.17
C ILE A 103 4.02 18.61 6.06
N GLU A 104 5.14 18.08 6.56
CA GLU A 104 5.14 16.96 7.50
C GLU A 104 4.47 17.33 8.84
N LEU A 105 4.78 18.50 9.39
CA LEU A 105 4.19 18.98 10.65
C LEU A 105 2.69 19.27 10.51
N SER A 106 2.27 19.87 9.40
CA SER A 106 0.85 20.12 9.13
C SER A 106 0.08 18.83 8.88
N ALA A 107 0.70 17.81 8.28
CA ALA A 107 0.14 16.47 8.20
C ALA A 107 -0.02 15.85 9.60
N ARG A 108 1.01 15.92 10.46
CA ARG A 108 0.95 15.45 11.86
C ARG A 108 -0.09 16.21 12.70
N GLN A 109 -0.22 17.52 12.50
CA GLN A 109 -1.23 18.34 13.19
C GLN A 109 -2.65 18.02 12.72
N ARG A 110 -2.85 17.72 11.44
CA ARG A 110 -4.15 17.22 10.92
C ARG A 110 -4.49 15.86 11.51
N LEU A 111 -3.50 14.99 11.73
CA LEU A 111 -3.70 13.70 12.40
C LEU A 111 -4.10 13.86 13.86
N ILE A 112 -3.43 14.74 14.61
CA ILE A 112 -3.77 15.04 16.01
C ILE A 112 -5.14 15.72 16.13
N ALA A 113 -5.46 16.66 15.22
CA ALA A 113 -6.77 17.30 15.18
C ALA A 113 -7.88 16.28 14.85
N ALA A 114 -7.63 15.35 13.91
CA ALA A 114 -8.57 14.28 13.59
C ALA A 114 -8.82 13.34 14.77
N ASP A 115 -7.78 13.00 15.54
CA ASP A 115 -7.89 12.19 16.76
C ASP A 115 -8.71 12.90 17.85
N GLN A 116 -8.49 14.21 18.05
CA GLN A 116 -9.26 15.03 18.99
C GLN A 116 -10.73 15.19 18.59
N HIS A 117 -11.05 15.26 17.29
CA HIS A 117 -12.43 15.26 16.79
C HIS A 117 -13.11 13.89 16.94
N ALA A 118 -12.37 12.78 16.82
CA ALA A 118 -12.90 11.43 17.00
C ALA A 118 -13.31 11.16 18.47
N VAL A 119 -12.50 11.61 19.44
CA VAL A 119 -12.81 11.51 20.88
C VAL A 119 -14.01 12.37 21.28
N ALA A 120 -14.22 13.51 20.62
CA ALA A 120 -15.40 14.36 20.85
C ALA A 120 -16.68 13.74 20.26
N ALA A 121 -16.60 13.05 19.12
CA ALA A 121 -17.74 12.42 18.45
C ALA A 121 -18.26 11.15 19.17
N THR A 122 -17.46 10.51 20.02
CA THR A 122 -17.87 9.30 20.74
C THR A 122 -18.89 9.57 21.87
N HIS A 123 -19.16 10.84 22.21
CA HIS A 123 -20.05 11.21 23.32
C HIS A 123 -21.50 11.58 22.92
N GLN A 124 -21.86 11.57 21.63
CA GLN A 124 -23.19 12.00 21.17
C GLN A 124 -23.73 11.09 20.06
N ALA A 125 -24.36 9.98 20.44
CA ALA A 125 -25.26 9.26 19.54
C ALA A 125 -26.61 9.05 20.22
N PRO A 126 -27.70 9.51 19.58
CA PRO A 126 -28.82 8.60 19.33
C PRO A 126 -29.44 8.71 17.92
N VAL A 127 -29.56 7.54 17.28
CA VAL A 127 -30.71 6.92 16.56
C VAL A 127 -31.59 7.71 15.54
N THR A 128 -31.77 7.05 14.38
CA THR A 128 -32.90 7.01 13.38
C THR A 128 -33.03 7.93 12.15
N SER A 129 -33.14 7.23 11.00
CA SER A 129 -33.98 7.40 9.79
C SER A 129 -33.77 8.55 8.78
N GLY A 130 -33.52 8.15 7.52
CA GLY A 130 -34.27 8.62 6.35
C GLY A 130 -33.80 9.86 5.58
N ALA A 131 -33.52 9.65 4.28
CA ALA A 131 -33.44 10.60 3.16
C ALA A 131 -32.15 11.40 2.93
N HIS A 132 -31.83 11.53 1.63
CA HIS A 132 -30.62 12.04 0.99
C HIS A 132 -30.02 13.30 1.62
N ALA A 133 -28.80 13.19 2.18
CA ALA A 133 -27.96 14.35 2.50
C ALA A 133 -26.50 13.92 2.67
N GLY A 134 -25.60 14.54 1.89
CA GLY A 134 -24.17 14.64 2.17
C GLY A 134 -23.40 13.33 2.01
N SER A 135 -22.53 13.27 1.01
CA SER A 135 -21.34 12.41 1.07
C SER A 135 -20.62 12.74 2.38
N THR A 136 -20.89 11.94 3.40
CA THR A 136 -20.15 11.96 4.66
C THR A 136 -18.72 11.67 4.24
N PRO A 137 -17.75 12.60 4.42
CA PRO A 137 -16.39 12.34 4.02
C PRO A 137 -15.96 11.09 4.76
N ILE A 138 -15.74 10.00 4.02
CA ILE A 138 -15.34 8.77 4.64
C ILE A 138 -13.91 9.00 5.11
N SER A 139 -13.73 9.22 6.41
CA SER A 139 -12.43 9.55 6.97
C SER A 139 -11.62 8.28 7.14
N VAL A 140 -10.63 8.08 6.26
CA VAL A 140 -9.62 7.04 6.41
C VAL A 140 -8.48 7.59 7.27
N THR A 141 -8.16 6.89 8.37
CA THR A 141 -7.02 7.24 9.23
C THR A 141 -5.69 6.87 8.55
N ALA A 142 -4.59 7.50 8.97
CA ALA A 142 -3.26 7.11 8.48
C ALA A 142 -2.93 5.64 8.78
N ALA A 143 -3.34 5.14 9.95
CA ALA A 143 -3.16 3.74 10.32
C ALA A 143 -3.94 2.79 9.40
N GLN A 144 -5.17 3.15 9.01
CA GLN A 144 -5.96 2.38 8.06
C GLN A 144 -5.36 2.39 6.65
N LEU A 145 -4.88 3.55 6.19
CA LEU A 145 -4.16 3.64 4.91
C LEU A 145 -2.89 2.78 4.92
N GLU A 146 -2.10 2.85 5.99
CA GLU A 146 -0.88 2.04 6.15
C GLU A 146 -1.21 0.54 6.19
N ALA A 147 -2.25 0.14 6.93
CA ALA A 147 -2.66 -1.25 7.04
C ALA A 147 -3.18 -1.80 5.70
N ALA A 148 -3.98 -1.02 4.96
CA ALA A 148 -4.45 -1.39 3.63
C ALA A 148 -3.28 -1.53 2.64
N ALA A 149 -2.36 -0.56 2.60
CA ALA A 149 -1.18 -0.63 1.75
C ALA A 149 -0.28 -1.83 2.11
N ARG A 150 -0.11 -2.10 3.40
CA ARG A 150 0.67 -3.26 3.89
C ARG A 150 0.02 -4.58 3.48
N LEU A 151 -1.31 -4.72 3.64
CA LEU A 151 -2.03 -5.92 3.22
C LEU A 151 -1.87 -6.14 1.71
N PHE A 152 -2.02 -5.08 0.90
CA PHE A 152 -1.85 -5.14 -0.55
C PHE A 152 -0.46 -5.66 -0.94
N GLU A 153 0.60 -5.00 -0.44
CA GLU A 153 1.98 -5.35 -0.79
C GLU A 153 2.36 -6.77 -0.34
N GLN A 154 1.95 -7.16 0.87
CA GLN A 154 2.22 -8.51 1.37
C GLN A 154 1.45 -9.58 0.59
N THR A 155 0.20 -9.31 0.22
CA THR A 155 -0.62 -10.21 -0.61
C THR A 155 0.02 -10.37 -1.98
N LYS A 156 0.37 -9.26 -2.63
CA LYS A 156 1.01 -9.24 -3.94
C LYS A 156 2.33 -10.01 -3.94
N ALA A 157 3.16 -9.82 -2.92
CA ALA A 157 4.43 -10.52 -2.76
C ALA A 157 4.24 -12.04 -2.54
N ALA A 158 3.31 -12.42 -1.65
CA ALA A 158 3.07 -13.83 -1.33
C ALA A 158 2.40 -14.60 -2.48
N ALA A 159 1.54 -13.94 -3.25
CA ALA A 159 0.85 -14.52 -4.39
C ALA A 159 1.76 -14.73 -5.63
N GLN A 160 2.95 -14.11 -5.68
CA GLN A 160 3.88 -14.22 -6.81
C GLN A 160 4.20 -15.66 -7.22
N LYS A 161 4.35 -16.56 -6.25
CA LYS A 161 4.63 -17.98 -6.50
C LYS A 161 3.50 -18.70 -7.24
N TYR A 162 2.28 -18.16 -7.20
CA TYR A 162 1.10 -18.70 -7.86
C TYR A 162 0.83 -18.07 -9.22
N ARG A 163 1.76 -17.31 -9.81
CA ARG A 163 1.61 -16.82 -11.20
C ARG A 163 1.34 -17.96 -12.18
N ASP A 164 1.96 -19.13 -11.98
CA ASP A 164 1.59 -20.37 -12.69
C ASP A 164 0.47 -21.07 -11.92
N LEU A 165 -0.71 -21.17 -12.54
CA LEU A 165 -1.88 -21.84 -11.98
C LEU A 165 -1.57 -23.27 -11.51
N ARG A 166 -0.65 -23.99 -12.18
CA ARG A 166 -0.27 -25.35 -11.76
C ARG A 166 0.38 -25.36 -10.38
N THR A 167 1.08 -24.29 -10.02
CA THR A 167 1.67 -24.13 -8.67
C THR A 167 0.58 -23.96 -7.62
N ALA A 168 -0.50 -23.23 -7.93
CA ALA A 168 -1.64 -23.12 -7.04
C ALA A 168 -2.36 -24.46 -6.88
N ILE A 169 -2.62 -25.17 -7.97
CA ILE A 169 -3.25 -26.51 -7.93
C ILE A 169 -2.39 -27.49 -7.10
N ALA A 170 -1.07 -27.49 -7.32
CA ALA A 170 -0.14 -28.32 -6.54
C ALA A 170 -0.11 -27.95 -5.04
N ALA A 171 -0.39 -26.69 -4.71
CA ALA A 171 -0.52 -26.21 -3.33
C ALA A 171 -1.91 -26.48 -2.70
N GLY A 172 -2.80 -27.16 -3.41
CA GLY A 172 -4.11 -27.58 -2.91
C GLY A 172 -5.25 -26.61 -3.22
N TYR A 173 -5.04 -25.60 -4.08
CA TYR A 173 -6.12 -24.76 -4.56
C TYR A 173 -6.98 -25.52 -5.58
N GLN A 174 -8.30 -25.40 -5.47
CA GLN A 174 -9.29 -26.07 -6.30
C GLN A 174 -10.23 -25.03 -6.93
N PRO A 175 -10.71 -25.24 -8.16
CA PRO A 175 -11.63 -24.30 -8.79
C PRO A 175 -12.95 -24.20 -8.01
N MET A 176 -13.43 -22.97 -7.82
CA MET A 176 -14.71 -22.67 -7.19
C MET A 176 -15.86 -22.73 -8.20
N GLU A 177 -15.59 -22.35 -9.45
CA GLU A 177 -16.48 -22.44 -10.60
C GLU A 177 -16.05 -23.57 -11.56
N PRO A 178 -16.90 -23.98 -12.52
CA PRO A 178 -16.44 -24.75 -13.67
C PRO A 178 -15.26 -24.05 -14.37
N PRO A 179 -14.12 -24.73 -14.58
CA PRO A 179 -12.94 -24.09 -15.16
C PRO A 179 -13.18 -23.52 -16.56
N GLY A 180 -12.51 -22.41 -16.87
CA GLY A 180 -12.53 -21.81 -18.20
C GLY A 180 -13.52 -20.66 -18.37
N LEU A 181 -14.05 -20.11 -17.27
CA LEU A 181 -14.71 -18.80 -17.32
C LEU A 181 -13.66 -17.72 -17.60
N GLU A 182 -14.10 -16.53 -17.99
CA GLU A 182 -13.16 -15.43 -18.25
C GLU A 182 -12.35 -15.07 -17.00
N ILE A 183 -12.99 -15.09 -15.84
CA ILE A 183 -12.38 -14.93 -14.53
C ILE A 183 -12.76 -16.16 -13.69
N ASP A 184 -11.75 -16.89 -13.19
CA ASP A 184 -11.92 -18.09 -12.37
C ASP A 184 -11.33 -17.86 -10.96
N HIS A 185 -12.01 -18.38 -9.94
CA HIS A 185 -11.51 -18.43 -8.57
C HIS A 185 -10.98 -19.82 -8.25
N TYR A 186 -9.78 -19.88 -7.70
CA TYR A 186 -9.18 -21.08 -7.15
C TYR A 186 -9.05 -20.93 -5.65
N VAL A 187 -9.77 -21.76 -4.89
CA VAL A 187 -9.89 -21.68 -3.43
C VAL A 187 -9.12 -22.78 -2.72
N ASN A 188 -8.52 -22.46 -1.57
CA ASN A 188 -7.90 -23.43 -0.68
C ASN A 188 -8.67 -23.50 0.64
N ARG A 189 -9.58 -24.48 0.75
CA ARG A 189 -10.44 -24.67 1.92
C ARG A 189 -9.67 -24.96 3.22
N ALA A 190 -8.42 -25.42 3.14
CA ALA A 190 -7.60 -25.65 4.32
C ALA A 190 -7.24 -24.36 5.07
N TYR A 191 -7.39 -23.20 4.42
CA TYR A 191 -7.08 -21.88 5.01
C TYR A 191 -8.31 -21.16 5.56
N PHE A 192 -9.47 -21.81 5.60
CA PHE A 192 -10.70 -21.24 6.16
C PHE A 192 -10.69 -21.44 7.68
N THR A 193 -9.71 -20.84 8.35
CA THR A 193 -9.52 -20.92 9.80
C THR A 193 -9.39 -19.53 10.41
N ASP A 194 -9.75 -19.39 11.69
CA ASP A 194 -9.62 -18.11 12.40
C ASP A 194 -8.15 -17.62 12.45
N ALA A 195 -7.17 -18.53 12.38
CA ALA A 195 -5.74 -18.20 12.38
C ALA A 195 -5.23 -17.63 11.05
N ASP A 196 -5.99 -17.80 9.97
CA ASP A 196 -5.59 -17.43 8.60
C ASP A 196 -6.36 -16.21 8.06
N ILE A 197 -7.17 -15.54 8.89
CA ILE A 197 -7.85 -14.30 8.53
C ILE A 197 -6.79 -13.25 8.18
N LEU A 198 -6.85 -12.72 6.95
CA LEU A 198 -5.89 -11.75 6.41
C LEU A 198 -4.41 -12.20 6.51
N ASN A 199 -4.14 -13.50 6.40
CA ASN A 199 -2.78 -14.05 6.38
C ASN A 199 -2.26 -14.18 4.93
N PRO A 200 -1.31 -13.34 4.47
CA PRO A 200 -0.82 -13.38 3.09
C PRO A 200 -0.13 -14.68 2.71
N GLN A 201 0.34 -15.48 3.67
CA GLN A 201 0.96 -16.78 3.39
C GLN A 201 -0.07 -17.91 3.21
N ARG A 202 -1.35 -17.64 3.53
CA ARG A 202 -2.46 -18.60 3.54
C ARG A 202 -3.72 -17.98 2.92
N ILE A 203 -3.57 -17.41 1.72
CA ILE A 203 -4.65 -16.75 0.96
C ILE A 203 -5.75 -17.76 0.61
N GLN A 204 -7.01 -17.48 0.95
CA GLN A 204 -8.14 -18.41 0.75
C GLN A 204 -8.53 -18.57 -0.72
N SER A 205 -8.43 -17.52 -1.55
CA SER A 205 -8.78 -17.57 -2.97
C SER A 205 -7.78 -16.81 -3.85
N LEU A 206 -7.44 -17.38 -4.99
CA LEU A 206 -6.62 -16.78 -6.04
C LEU A 206 -7.48 -16.58 -7.29
N ILE A 207 -7.37 -15.41 -7.91
CA ILE A 207 -8.23 -14.98 -9.01
C ILE A 207 -7.42 -14.94 -10.30
N TYR A 208 -7.87 -15.67 -11.32
CA TYR A 208 -7.18 -15.76 -12.61
C TYR A 208 -8.07 -15.25 -13.73
N TYR A 209 -7.48 -14.47 -14.63
CA TYR A 209 -8.04 -14.14 -15.93
C TYR A 209 -7.57 -15.15 -16.97
N ASN A 210 -8.50 -15.81 -17.67
CA ASN A 210 -8.16 -16.75 -18.74
C ASN A 210 -7.94 -16.01 -20.08
N SER A 211 -6.72 -15.51 -20.26
CA SER A 211 -6.32 -14.85 -21.50
C SER A 211 -6.13 -15.84 -22.66
N SER A 212 -6.02 -15.33 -23.89
CA SER A 212 -5.66 -16.13 -25.08
C SER A 212 -4.28 -16.82 -24.99
N LYS A 213 -3.42 -16.39 -24.05
CA LYS A 213 -2.10 -16.99 -23.79
C LYS A 213 -2.09 -17.92 -22.57
N GLY A 214 -3.24 -18.11 -21.94
CA GLY A 214 -3.41 -18.89 -20.71
C GLY A 214 -3.77 -18.04 -19.49
N PRO A 215 -3.92 -18.67 -18.31
CA PRO A 215 -4.33 -18.01 -17.08
C PRO A 215 -3.31 -16.98 -16.62
N VAL A 216 -3.79 -15.81 -16.23
CA VAL A 216 -3.01 -14.72 -15.64
C VAL A 216 -3.54 -14.46 -14.24
N LEU A 217 -2.68 -14.53 -13.23
CA LEU A 217 -3.05 -14.18 -11.87
C LEU A 217 -3.32 -12.67 -11.78
N ILE A 218 -4.57 -12.29 -11.52
CA ILE A 218 -5.02 -10.88 -11.49
C ILE A 218 -5.36 -10.39 -10.08
N GLY A 219 -5.64 -11.30 -9.15
CA GLY A 219 -6.08 -10.94 -7.81
C GLY A 219 -5.99 -12.07 -6.81
N ALA A 220 -6.28 -11.72 -5.57
CA ALA A 220 -6.42 -12.62 -4.45
C ALA A 220 -7.67 -12.21 -3.67
N MET A 221 -8.23 -13.12 -2.90
CA MET A 221 -9.36 -12.82 -2.03
C MET A 221 -9.23 -13.55 -0.70
N TYR A 222 -9.42 -12.79 0.38
CA TYR A 222 -9.54 -13.31 1.72
C TYR A 222 -11.00 -13.58 2.02
N ILE A 223 -11.30 -14.75 2.58
CA ILE A 223 -12.67 -15.17 2.85
C ILE A 223 -12.75 -15.54 4.33
N MET A 224 -13.75 -15.01 5.01
CA MET A 224 -14.00 -15.33 6.41
C MET A 224 -14.31 -16.83 6.57
N PRO A 225 -13.87 -17.47 7.67
CA PRO A 225 -14.04 -18.90 7.86
C PRO A 225 -15.51 -19.32 8.03
N ARG A 226 -16.40 -18.37 8.39
CA ARG A 226 -17.80 -18.61 8.74
C ARG A 226 -18.69 -17.46 8.24
N TRP A 227 -19.88 -17.82 7.79
CA TRP A 227 -20.95 -16.87 7.47
C TRP A 227 -21.40 -16.06 8.69
N GLY A 228 -21.77 -14.80 8.47
CA GLY A 228 -22.31 -13.91 9.50
C GLY A 228 -21.27 -13.35 10.47
N ILE A 229 -19.98 -13.61 10.25
CA ILE A 229 -18.89 -12.97 11.00
C ILE A 229 -18.26 -11.90 10.09
N PRO A 230 -18.34 -10.61 10.48
CA PRO A 230 -17.76 -9.55 9.67
C PRO A 230 -16.25 -9.65 9.62
N GLY A 231 -15.68 -9.30 8.47
CA GLY A 231 -14.24 -9.21 8.30
C GLY A 231 -13.62 -8.04 9.08
N PRO A 232 -12.32 -8.12 9.46
CA PRO A 232 -11.65 -7.01 10.15
C PRO A 232 -11.53 -5.75 9.29
N GLU A 233 -11.96 -4.60 9.81
CA GLU A 233 -11.92 -3.29 9.13
C GLU A 233 -10.52 -2.63 9.15
N ILE A 234 -9.47 -3.37 8.80
CA ILE A 234 -8.08 -2.87 8.93
C ILE A 234 -7.80 -1.62 8.10
N GLY A 235 -8.44 -1.46 6.94
CA GLY A 235 -8.33 -0.31 6.05
C GLY A 235 -9.49 0.66 6.15
N GLY A 236 -10.41 0.45 7.09
CA GLY A 236 -11.71 1.12 7.11
C GLY A 236 -12.38 0.99 5.75
N ALA A 237 -12.85 2.10 5.20
CA ALA A 237 -13.53 2.12 3.91
C ALA A 237 -12.64 1.91 2.69
N LEU A 238 -11.32 1.78 2.85
CA LEU A 238 -10.45 1.36 1.76
C LEU A 238 -10.57 -0.14 1.48
N THR A 239 -10.97 -0.94 2.46
CA THR A 239 -11.05 -2.40 2.34
C THR A 239 -12.51 -2.84 2.39
N SER A 240 -13.10 -3.03 1.21
CA SER A 240 -14.53 -3.32 1.06
C SER A 240 -14.84 -4.81 1.24
N TRP A 241 -15.06 -5.21 2.50
CA TRP A 241 -15.68 -6.50 2.78
C TRP A 241 -17.11 -6.53 2.25
N HIS A 242 -17.46 -7.62 1.56
CA HIS A 242 -18.81 -7.86 1.06
C HIS A 242 -19.10 -9.36 1.07
N HIS A 243 -20.32 -9.74 0.75
CA HIS A 243 -20.69 -11.12 0.52
C HIS A 243 -21.66 -11.21 -0.64
N HIS A 244 -21.74 -12.40 -1.23
CA HIS A 244 -22.79 -12.76 -2.16
C HIS A 244 -23.89 -13.50 -1.43
N ASP A 245 -25.12 -13.06 -1.68
CA ASP A 245 -26.34 -13.72 -1.25
C ASP A 245 -27.12 -14.22 -2.47
N ASP A 246 -26.45 -14.50 -3.59
CA ASP A 246 -27.09 -14.87 -4.85
C ASP A 246 -26.41 -16.04 -5.57
N LEU A 247 -25.38 -16.67 -5.01
CA LEU A 247 -24.68 -17.76 -5.71
C LEU A 247 -25.48 -19.07 -5.70
N CYS A 248 -25.54 -19.73 -6.87
CA CYS A 248 -26.13 -21.05 -7.04
C CYS A 248 -25.05 -22.13 -7.12
N TYR A 249 -25.01 -22.98 -6.11
CA TYR A 249 -24.04 -24.07 -5.99
C TYR A 249 -24.62 -25.39 -6.52
N ASP A 250 -23.87 -26.10 -7.36
CA ASP A 250 -24.22 -27.47 -7.74
C ASP A 250 -24.17 -28.40 -6.52
N LYS A 251 -25.22 -29.19 -6.30
CA LYS A 251 -25.35 -30.03 -5.09
C LYS A 251 -24.38 -31.22 -5.06
N LYS A 252 -23.76 -31.58 -6.19
CA LYS A 252 -22.84 -32.72 -6.28
C LYS A 252 -21.39 -32.28 -6.22
N THR A 253 -21.03 -31.20 -6.92
CA THR A 253 -19.65 -30.71 -7.00
C THR A 253 -19.35 -29.61 -6.00
N ASN A 254 -20.39 -28.95 -5.47
CA ASN A 254 -20.28 -27.75 -4.64
C ASN A 254 -19.50 -26.61 -5.33
N MET A 255 -19.60 -26.55 -6.66
CA MET A 255 -19.10 -25.43 -7.48
C MET A 255 -20.20 -24.41 -7.69
N VAL A 256 -19.82 -23.14 -7.83
CA VAL A 256 -20.73 -22.06 -8.23
C VAL A 256 -20.95 -22.15 -9.73
N VAL A 257 -22.21 -22.28 -10.16
CA VAL A 257 -22.55 -22.53 -11.57
C VAL A 257 -23.51 -21.50 -12.16
N ALA A 258 -24.10 -20.65 -11.32
CA ALA A 258 -25.00 -19.57 -11.73
C ALA A 258 -25.20 -18.57 -10.58
N PHE A 259 -25.86 -17.46 -10.89
CA PHE A 259 -26.37 -16.50 -9.91
C PHE A 259 -27.91 -16.56 -9.90
N ALA A 260 -28.51 -16.43 -8.73
CA ALA A 260 -29.95 -16.41 -8.52
C ALA A 260 -30.50 -15.07 -9.04
N GLY A 261 -31.37 -15.11 -10.05
CA GLY A 261 -31.92 -13.91 -10.67
C GLY A 261 -31.20 -13.46 -11.94
N LEU A 262 -30.02 -14.02 -12.24
CA LEU A 262 -29.35 -13.92 -13.53
C LEU A 262 -29.30 -15.31 -14.17
N SER A 263 -30.43 -15.76 -14.71
CA SER A 263 -30.38 -16.85 -15.68
C SER A 263 -29.73 -16.29 -16.95
N LEU A 264 -28.62 -16.87 -17.41
CA LEU A 264 -28.06 -16.61 -18.75
C LEU A 264 -29.08 -16.85 -19.89
N ASP A 265 -30.24 -17.45 -19.56
CA ASP A 265 -31.45 -17.52 -20.38
C ASP A 265 -32.66 -16.92 -19.62
N ASP A 266 -33.07 -15.69 -19.94
CA ASP A 266 -34.28 -15.04 -19.40
C ASP A 266 -35.58 -15.83 -19.71
N ARG A 267 -35.89 -16.84 -18.89
CA ARG A 267 -37.20 -17.51 -18.90
C ARG A 267 -38.07 -16.93 -17.79
N ALA A 268 -39.21 -16.35 -18.19
CA ALA A 268 -40.23 -15.88 -17.27
C ALA A 268 -40.63 -16.99 -16.28
N GLY A 269 -40.27 -16.81 -15.00
CA GLY A 269 -40.50 -17.78 -13.92
C GLY A 269 -39.24 -18.32 -13.23
N TRP A 270 -38.04 -18.08 -13.75
CA TRP A 270 -36.76 -18.50 -13.14
C TRP A 270 -35.99 -17.37 -12.44
N SER A 271 -36.44 -16.12 -12.57
CA SER A 271 -35.74 -14.91 -12.10
C SER A 271 -35.63 -14.71 -10.58
N ARG A 272 -35.88 -15.74 -9.76
CA ARG A 272 -35.68 -15.69 -8.29
C ARG A 272 -35.15 -16.98 -7.68
N SER A 273 -34.95 -18.04 -8.46
CA SER A 273 -34.61 -19.37 -7.94
C SER A 273 -33.46 -19.98 -8.70
N CYS A 274 -32.55 -20.65 -7.99
CA CYS A 274 -31.44 -21.35 -8.60
C CYS A 274 -31.91 -22.50 -9.52
N PRO A 275 -31.15 -22.82 -10.60
CA PRO A 275 -31.49 -23.91 -11.51
C PRO A 275 -31.73 -25.26 -10.81
N PRO A 276 -32.58 -26.16 -11.33
CA PRO A 276 -32.75 -27.50 -10.80
C PRO A 276 -31.41 -28.22 -10.65
N GLY A 277 -31.20 -28.88 -9.50
CA GLY A 277 -29.93 -29.54 -9.17
C GLY A 277 -28.93 -28.66 -8.43
N THR A 278 -29.21 -27.36 -8.30
CA THR A 278 -28.38 -26.40 -7.54
C THR A 278 -29.12 -25.89 -6.30
N SER A 279 -28.40 -25.23 -5.40
CA SER A 279 -28.95 -24.57 -4.20
C SER A 279 -28.33 -23.18 -4.05
N LYS A 280 -29.17 -22.20 -3.72
CA LYS A 280 -28.72 -20.87 -3.31
C LYS A 280 -27.95 -20.99 -1.99
N GLN A 281 -26.76 -20.41 -1.90
CA GLN A 281 -26.00 -20.33 -0.65
C GLN A 281 -25.35 -18.95 -0.52
N ASP A 282 -25.38 -18.40 0.69
CA ASP A 282 -24.71 -17.15 1.02
C ASP A 282 -23.24 -17.43 1.32
N THR A 283 -22.34 -16.58 0.86
CA THR A 283 -20.90 -16.70 1.09
C THR A 283 -20.48 -15.98 2.36
N PRO A 284 -19.50 -16.47 3.15
CA PRO A 284 -18.84 -15.64 4.15
C PRO A 284 -18.35 -14.31 3.57
N ASP A 285 -18.19 -13.29 4.44
CA ASP A 285 -17.60 -12.02 4.05
C ASP A 285 -16.24 -12.24 3.38
N MET A 286 -16.01 -11.53 2.29
CA MET A 286 -14.82 -11.62 1.46
C MET A 286 -14.26 -10.24 1.13
N LEU A 287 -12.94 -10.17 1.05
CA LEU A 287 -12.18 -8.98 0.69
C LEU A 287 -11.29 -9.30 -0.51
N HIS A 288 -11.55 -8.63 -1.61
CA HIS A 288 -10.73 -8.74 -2.82
C HIS A 288 -9.46 -7.89 -2.70
N VAL A 289 -8.38 -8.36 -3.31
CA VAL A 289 -7.10 -7.67 -3.48
C VAL A 289 -6.66 -7.82 -4.93
N TRP A 290 -6.95 -6.82 -5.76
CA TRP A 290 -6.64 -6.78 -7.19
C TRP A 290 -5.17 -6.41 -7.40
N MET A 291 -4.36 -7.33 -7.91
CA MET A 291 -2.94 -7.11 -8.18
C MET A 291 -2.66 -6.42 -9.52
N ILE A 292 -3.73 -6.12 -10.27
CA ILE A 292 -3.76 -5.30 -11.47
C ILE A 292 -4.49 -3.97 -11.19
N ASP A 293 -4.33 -2.99 -12.07
CA ASP A 293 -4.86 -1.63 -11.88
C ASP A 293 -6.40 -1.59 -12.03
N ASN A 294 -7.13 -1.99 -11.00
CA ASN A 294 -8.59 -1.83 -10.93
C ASN A 294 -8.94 -0.32 -10.90
N PRO A 295 -9.78 0.18 -11.83
CA PRO A 295 -10.17 1.60 -11.87
C PRO A 295 -10.82 2.12 -10.58
N ASN A 296 -11.51 1.26 -9.84
CA ASN A 296 -12.19 1.62 -8.59
C ASN A 296 -11.30 1.42 -7.35
N GLY A 297 -10.11 0.83 -7.54
CA GLY A 297 -9.09 0.65 -6.52
C GLY A 297 -8.78 -0.81 -6.19
N PRO A 298 -7.65 -1.05 -5.49
CA PRO A 298 -7.10 -2.40 -5.31
C PRO A 298 -7.94 -3.32 -4.42
N PHE A 299 -8.94 -2.77 -3.72
CA PHE A 299 -9.81 -3.51 -2.81
C PHE A 299 -11.29 -3.36 -3.18
N ASP A 300 -11.59 -2.89 -4.40
CA ASP A 300 -12.98 -2.86 -4.85
C ASP A 300 -13.58 -4.27 -4.84
N SER A 301 -14.88 -4.37 -4.56
CA SER A 301 -15.57 -5.66 -4.50
C SER A 301 -15.60 -6.36 -5.85
N ASP A 302 -15.49 -5.61 -6.94
CA ASP A 302 -15.65 -6.14 -8.29
C ASP A 302 -14.55 -5.63 -9.24
N MET A 303 -14.39 -6.32 -10.35
CA MET A 303 -13.56 -5.93 -11.48
C MET A 303 -14.40 -6.12 -12.74
N ASP A 304 -14.70 -5.04 -13.45
CA ASP A 304 -15.43 -5.13 -14.72
C ASP A 304 -14.62 -6.02 -15.68
N PRO A 305 -15.16 -7.17 -16.12
CA PRO A 305 -14.47 -8.06 -17.04
C PRO A 305 -14.04 -7.36 -18.34
N ALA A 306 -14.74 -6.30 -18.76
CA ALA A 306 -14.39 -5.53 -19.95
C ALA A 306 -13.06 -4.75 -19.81
N ASP A 307 -12.65 -4.42 -18.60
CA ASP A 307 -11.43 -3.67 -18.33
C ASP A 307 -10.19 -4.58 -18.29
N VAL A 308 -10.36 -5.83 -17.88
CA VAL A 308 -9.27 -6.79 -17.63
C VAL A 308 -8.35 -7.01 -18.85
N PRO A 309 -8.84 -7.22 -20.08
CA PRO A 309 -7.98 -7.45 -21.24
C PRO A 309 -7.00 -6.30 -21.48
N ALA A 310 -7.48 -5.06 -21.35
CA ALA A 310 -6.68 -3.86 -21.57
C ALA A 310 -5.62 -3.68 -20.47
N ILE A 311 -6.01 -3.89 -19.21
CA ILE A 311 -5.13 -3.77 -18.03
C ILE A 311 -4.04 -4.86 -18.04
N VAL A 312 -4.40 -6.10 -18.38
CA VAL A 312 -3.43 -7.19 -18.46
C VAL A 312 -2.45 -6.95 -19.62
N ALA A 313 -2.93 -6.44 -20.76
CA ALA A 313 -2.08 -6.13 -21.89
C ALA A 313 -1.10 -4.97 -21.64
N SER A 314 -1.46 -3.97 -20.82
CA SER A 314 -0.55 -2.90 -20.41
C SER A 314 0.48 -3.38 -19.38
N SER A 315 0.05 -4.18 -18.40
CA SER A 315 0.90 -4.72 -17.33
C SER A 315 2.00 -5.64 -17.86
N ALA A 316 1.77 -6.34 -18.98
CA ALA A 316 2.78 -7.21 -19.62
C ALA A 316 3.87 -6.44 -20.40
N ARG A 317 3.73 -5.11 -20.58
CA ARG A 317 4.70 -4.27 -21.31
C ARG A 317 5.69 -3.53 -20.39
N ASN A 318 5.44 -3.53 -19.08
CA ASN A 318 6.28 -2.92 -18.06
C ASN A 318 7.05 -3.99 -17.27
#